data_AF-A0A955WDC0-F1
#
_entry.id   AF-A0A955WDC0-F1
#
_cell.length_a   1.000
_cell.length_b   1.000
_cell.length_c   1.000
_cell.angle_alpha   90.00
_cell.angle_beta   90.00
_cell.angle_gamma   90.00
#
_symmetry.space_group_name_H-M   'P 1'
#
loop_
_entity.id
_entity.type
_entity.pdbx_description
1 polymer ?
#
loop_
_entity_poly.entity_id
_entity_poly.type
_entity_poly.pdbx_seq_one_letter_code
_entity_poly.pdbx_strand_id
1 'polypeptide(L)'
;MNEPSEQVFRFKYSVFTVDVRFDGPILLARTGVRTVTAPLERLSALYVRTEGDSSELVLAWRTDKGRHKRARIFADAHEPEFARLVDALLARKPGIDLRGLSPAKAYAQMGARELDGVVLPAVMAVAMLLVAFMFGPLIVHGFDRDHAEVTIEQLASGERPATDNLSVRGKLALEHGLIDPGKSGGEGSVWLPLVPEGWTPEAPVAVVLHAQGRVTADLDALVARDVYSGIVRDVWWEGLDDRRVRALAERGVRLADAPLLLDYGATPGADLGIVGVVLGLMALILFAVAVGLNRQTRKLRSARMHRPALNRPAQRPDDDD
;
A
#
# COMPACT_ATOMS: atom_id res chain seq x y z
N MET A 1 -6.52 -38.94 38.42
CA MET A 1 -5.90 -38.74 37.09
C MET A 1 -5.24 -37.36 37.16
N ASN A 2 -3.92 -37.30 37.33
CA ASN A 2 -3.23 -36.01 37.51
C ASN A 2 -3.33 -35.22 36.21
N GLU A 3 -3.83 -33.98 36.27
CA GLU A 3 -3.76 -33.09 35.11
C GLU A 3 -2.30 -32.95 34.70
N PRO A 4 -1.95 -33.19 33.41
CA PRO A 4 -0.59 -32.99 32.96
C PRO A 4 -0.20 -31.53 33.22
N SER A 5 0.93 -31.35 33.91
CA SER A 5 1.47 -30.03 34.21
C SER A 5 1.53 -29.17 32.95
N GLU A 6 1.17 -27.90 33.09
CA GLU A 6 1.17 -26.92 32.00
C GLU A 6 2.57 -26.86 31.37
N GLN A 7 2.71 -27.47 30.19
CA GLN A 7 3.98 -27.52 29.48
C GLN A 7 4.10 -26.27 28.62
N VAL A 8 5.08 -25.42 28.94
CA VAL A 8 5.39 -24.17 28.26
C VAL A 8 6.74 -24.29 27.54
N PHE A 9 6.76 -23.91 26.27
CA PHE A 9 7.93 -23.84 25.41
C PHE A 9 8.21 -22.36 25.11
N ARG A 10 9.46 -21.94 25.25
CA ARG A 10 9.88 -20.57 24.99
C ARG A 10 11.10 -20.57 24.07
N PHE A 11 11.00 -19.89 22.94
CA PHE A 11 12.09 -19.78 21.96
C PHE A 11 12.09 -18.41 21.30
N LYS A 12 13.20 -18.04 20.67
CA LYS A 12 13.34 -16.75 20.01
C LYS A 12 12.95 -16.84 18.54
N TYR A 13 12.49 -15.72 18.01
CA TYR A 13 12.39 -15.47 16.58
C TYR A 13 12.74 -14.00 16.33
N SER A 14 13.93 -13.75 15.77
CA SER A 14 14.49 -12.41 15.62
C SER A 14 14.56 -11.69 16.98
N VAL A 15 13.88 -10.54 17.14
CA VAL A 15 13.84 -9.76 18.39
C VAL A 15 12.69 -10.14 19.32
N PHE A 16 11.85 -11.11 18.95
CA PHE A 16 10.68 -11.50 19.74
C PHE A 16 10.89 -12.84 20.46
N THR A 17 10.35 -12.93 21.67
CA THR A 17 10.13 -14.22 22.35
C THR A 17 8.78 -14.79 21.91
N VAL A 18 8.78 -16.07 21.57
CA VAL A 18 7.59 -16.85 21.26
C VAL A 18 7.32 -17.81 22.42
N ASP A 19 6.15 -17.66 23.04
CA ASP A 19 5.69 -18.55 24.10
C ASP A 19 4.61 -19.46 23.57
N VAL A 20 4.82 -20.77 23.63
CA VAL A 20 3.84 -21.77 23.23
C VAL A 20 3.51 -22.65 24.41
N ARG A 21 2.22 -22.89 24.66
CA ARG A 21 1.76 -23.77 25.73
C ARG A 21 0.62 -24.67 25.31
N PHE A 22 0.52 -25.83 25.95
CA PHE A 22 -0.68 -26.66 25.89
C PHE A 22 -1.60 -26.27 27.04
N ASP A 23 -2.81 -25.81 26.69
CA ASP A 23 -3.83 -25.35 27.62
C ASP A 23 -5.07 -26.24 27.43
N GLY A 24 -5.05 -27.43 28.05
CA GLY A 24 -6.04 -28.48 27.83
C GLY A 24 -6.11 -28.93 26.35
N PRO A 25 -7.27 -28.81 25.66
CA PRO A 25 -7.44 -29.26 24.28
C PRO A 25 -6.90 -28.28 23.23
N ILE A 26 -6.30 -27.15 23.64
CA ILE A 26 -5.79 -26.12 22.73
C ILE A 26 -4.28 -25.93 22.86
N LEU A 27 -3.64 -25.69 21.72
CA LEU A 27 -2.31 -25.11 21.62
C LEU A 27 -2.46 -23.59 21.56
N LEU A 28 -1.80 -22.89 22.47
CA LEU A 28 -1.77 -21.43 22.51
C LEU A 28 -0.35 -20.96 22.23
N ALA A 29 -0.15 -20.21 21.15
CA ALA A 29 1.12 -19.61 20.78
C ALA A 29 1.02 -18.07 20.81
N ARG A 30 1.88 -17.41 21.57
CA ARG A 30 1.96 -15.94 21.67
C ARG A 30 3.26 -15.45 21.05
N THR A 31 3.15 -14.44 20.19
CA THR A 31 4.29 -13.75 19.57
C THR A 31 4.01 -12.26 19.58
N GLY A 32 4.65 -11.53 20.50
CA GLY A 32 4.33 -10.12 20.76
C GLY A 32 2.85 -9.94 21.12
N VAL A 33 2.13 -9.11 20.35
CA VAL A 33 0.69 -8.85 20.54
C VAL A 33 -0.22 -9.90 19.89
N ARG A 34 0.32 -10.82 19.08
CA ARG A 34 -0.49 -11.83 18.38
C ARG A 34 -0.59 -13.10 19.21
N THR A 35 -1.81 -13.61 19.35
CA THR A 35 -2.09 -14.93 19.94
C THR A 35 -2.74 -15.82 18.90
N VAL A 36 -2.21 -17.03 18.74
CA VAL A 36 -2.75 -18.09 17.89
C VAL A 36 -3.27 -19.19 18.79
N THR A 37 -4.50 -19.63 18.52
CA THR A 37 -5.13 -20.75 19.21
C THR A 37 -5.46 -21.84 18.19
N ALA A 38 -4.91 -23.04 18.39
CA ALA A 38 -5.15 -24.20 17.55
C ALA A 38 -5.73 -25.37 18.38
N PRO A 39 -6.92 -25.90 18.04
CA PRO A 39 -7.50 -27.05 18.74
C PRO A 39 -6.71 -28.32 18.41
N LEU A 40 -6.06 -28.91 19.41
CA LEU A 40 -5.17 -30.08 19.25
C LEU A 40 -5.89 -31.26 18.61
N GLU A 41 -7.14 -31.50 19.00
CA GLU A 41 -7.92 -32.63 18.50
C GLU A 41 -8.18 -32.57 17.00
N ARG A 42 -8.33 -31.36 16.46
CA ARG A 42 -8.69 -31.11 15.06
C ARG A 42 -7.50 -30.80 14.17
N LEU A 43 -6.28 -30.80 14.73
CA LEU A 43 -5.06 -30.73 13.94
C LEU A 43 -5.07 -31.89 12.93
N SER A 44 -4.93 -31.53 11.66
CA SER A 44 -4.98 -32.47 10.54
C SER A 44 -3.63 -32.61 9.85
N ALA A 45 -2.72 -31.63 10.02
CA ALA A 45 -1.39 -31.66 9.45
C ALA A 45 -0.41 -30.78 10.25
N LEU A 46 0.84 -31.22 10.30
CA LEU A 46 1.99 -30.54 10.87
C LEU A 46 3.13 -30.61 9.87
N TYR A 47 3.76 -29.47 9.60
CA TYR A 47 4.93 -29.41 8.73
C TYR A 47 5.98 -28.51 9.37
N VAL A 48 7.24 -28.92 9.30
CA VAL A 48 8.37 -28.13 9.77
C VAL A 48 9.29 -27.89 8.59
N ARG A 49 9.68 -26.63 8.38
CA ARG A 49 10.74 -26.26 7.44
C ARG A 49 11.76 -25.37 8.13
N THR A 50 13.03 -25.55 7.79
CA THR A 50 14.11 -24.66 8.21
C THR A 50 14.74 -24.08 6.96
N GLU A 51 14.79 -22.76 6.86
CA GLU A 51 15.33 -22.02 5.72
C GLU A 51 16.19 -20.86 6.22
N GLY A 52 17.49 -20.91 5.89
CA GLY A 52 18.48 -19.98 6.43
C GLY A 52 18.52 -20.03 7.95
N ASP A 53 18.41 -18.86 8.58
CA ASP A 53 18.49 -18.69 10.04
C ASP A 53 17.13 -18.79 10.73
N SER A 54 16.11 -19.34 10.04
CA SER A 54 14.76 -19.45 10.58
C SER A 54 14.19 -20.87 10.45
N SER A 55 13.45 -21.30 11.47
CA SER A 55 12.61 -22.49 11.46
C SER A 55 11.14 -22.10 11.53
N GLU A 56 10.30 -22.83 10.83
CA GLU A 56 8.87 -22.59 10.74
C GLU A 56 8.10 -23.88 10.99
N LEU A 57 7.14 -23.81 11.91
CA LEU A 57 6.14 -24.83 12.18
C LEU A 57 4.81 -24.35 11.58
N VAL A 58 4.29 -25.11 10.62
CA VAL A 58 2.97 -24.92 10.03
C VAL A 58 2.02 -25.95 10.60
N LEU A 59 0.94 -25.47 11.19
CA LEU A 59 -0.15 -26.29 11.71
C LEU A 59 -1.40 -26.04 10.87
N ALA A 60 -2.09 -27.10 10.48
CA ALA A 60 -3.39 -26.99 9.81
C ALA A 60 -4.46 -27.78 10.56
N TRP A 61 -5.68 -27.22 10.61
CA TRP A 61 -6.84 -27.87 11.22
C TRP A 61 -8.12 -27.45 10.51
N ARG A 62 -9.19 -28.21 10.72
CA ARG A 62 -10.54 -27.82 10.30
C ARG A 62 -11.30 -27.19 11.48
N THR A 63 -12.01 -26.09 11.22
CA THR A 63 -12.94 -25.49 12.20
C THR A 63 -14.20 -26.34 12.31
N ASP A 64 -15.04 -26.07 13.31
CA ASP A 64 -16.37 -26.71 13.45
C ASP A 64 -17.26 -26.50 12.22
N LYS A 65 -17.01 -25.43 11.46
CA LYS A 65 -17.72 -25.09 10.21
C LYS A 65 -17.07 -25.73 8.97
N GLY A 66 -16.17 -26.69 9.15
CA GLY A 66 -15.45 -27.37 8.05
C GLY A 66 -14.40 -26.51 7.32
N ARG A 67 -14.13 -25.28 7.77
CA ARG A 67 -13.15 -24.40 7.10
C ARG A 67 -11.73 -24.81 7.48
N HIS A 68 -10.83 -24.87 6.50
CA HIS A 68 -9.40 -25.07 6.75
C HIS A 68 -8.78 -23.80 7.36
N LYS A 69 -8.16 -23.93 8.53
CA LYS A 69 -7.34 -22.91 9.19
C LYS A 69 -5.89 -23.38 9.26
N ARG A 70 -5.00 -22.39 9.28
CA ARG A 70 -3.55 -22.60 9.36
C ARG A 70 -2.93 -21.61 10.34
N ALA A 71 -1.91 -22.06 11.04
CA ALA A 71 -1.04 -21.24 11.88
C ALA A 71 0.40 -21.45 11.45
N ARG A 72 1.19 -20.39 11.54
CA ARG A 72 2.62 -20.39 11.30
C ARG A 72 3.29 -19.90 12.57
N ILE A 73 4.14 -20.73 13.14
CA ILE A 73 4.93 -20.41 14.34
C ILE A 73 6.38 -20.41 13.89
N PHE A 74 7.07 -19.30 14.10
CA PHE A 74 8.45 -19.11 13.66
C PHE A 74 9.40 -19.15 14.86
N ALA A 75 10.61 -19.64 14.61
CA ALA A 75 11.72 -19.66 15.55
C ALA A 75 13.02 -19.35 14.80
N ASP A 76 14.06 -18.94 15.52
CA ASP A 76 15.41 -18.92 14.98
C ASP A 76 15.85 -20.36 14.66
N ALA A 77 16.79 -20.52 13.74
CA ALA A 77 17.29 -21.83 13.36
C ALA A 77 17.89 -22.57 14.57
N HIS A 78 17.58 -23.87 14.69
CA HIS A 78 18.13 -24.76 15.72
C HIS A 78 17.73 -24.44 17.18
N GLU A 79 16.68 -23.65 17.41
CA GLU A 79 16.12 -23.40 18.74
C GLU A 79 15.67 -24.73 19.43
N PRO A 80 16.29 -25.14 20.55
CA PRO A 80 16.02 -26.44 21.17
C PRO A 80 14.58 -26.58 21.67
N GLU A 81 14.02 -25.51 22.25
CA GLU A 81 12.65 -25.52 22.76
C GLU A 81 11.61 -25.59 21.63
N PHE A 82 11.94 -25.08 20.44
CA PHE A 82 11.12 -25.26 19.25
C PHE A 82 11.11 -26.73 18.79
N ALA A 83 12.27 -27.40 18.80
CA ALA A 83 12.34 -28.83 18.51
C ALA A 83 11.53 -29.66 19.51
N ARG A 84 11.64 -29.36 20.82
CA ARG A 84 10.85 -30.02 21.87
C ARG A 84 9.35 -29.79 21.70
N LEU A 85 8.92 -28.61 21.27
CA LEU A 85 7.52 -28.34 20.94
C LEU A 85 7.03 -29.26 19.80
N VAL A 86 7.80 -29.40 18.73
CA VAL A 86 7.47 -30.26 17.59
C VAL A 86 7.34 -31.72 18.05
N ASP A 87 8.30 -32.23 18.81
CA ASP A 87 8.27 -33.60 19.32
C ASP A 87 7.07 -33.82 20.25
N ALA A 88 6.76 -32.85 21.10
CA ALA A 88 5.61 -32.91 22.00
C ALA A 88 4.26 -32.88 21.25
N LEU A 89 4.17 -32.19 20.11
CA LEU A 89 3.00 -32.23 19.24
C LEU A 89 2.85 -33.59 18.56
N LEU A 90 3.93 -34.14 18.04
CA LEU A 90 3.93 -35.44 17.34
C LEU A 90 3.69 -36.61 18.28
N ALA A 91 4.18 -36.55 19.53
CA ALA A 91 3.85 -37.53 20.56
C ALA A 91 2.34 -37.60 20.84
N ARG A 92 1.63 -36.46 20.74
CA ARG A 92 0.17 -36.38 20.95
C ARG A 92 -0.63 -36.73 19.68
N LYS A 93 -0.08 -36.41 18.50
CA LYS A 93 -0.71 -36.62 17.19
C LYS A 93 0.34 -37.11 16.18
N PRO A 94 0.67 -38.41 16.16
CA PRO A 94 1.70 -38.91 15.25
C PRO A 94 1.25 -38.90 13.78
N GLY A 95 -0.05 -39.10 13.52
CA GLY A 95 -0.61 -39.21 12.17
C GLY A 95 -0.69 -37.90 11.36
N ILE A 96 -0.22 -36.78 11.91
CA ILE A 96 -0.27 -35.48 11.21
C ILE A 96 1.11 -35.04 10.66
N ASP A 97 2.16 -35.84 10.84
CA ASP A 97 3.53 -35.47 10.45
C ASP A 97 3.73 -35.44 8.94
N LEU A 98 3.96 -34.26 8.37
CA LEU A 98 4.26 -34.05 6.96
C LEU A 98 5.74 -33.71 6.70
N ARG A 99 6.62 -33.79 7.69
CA ARG A 99 8.05 -33.38 7.54
C ARG A 99 8.79 -34.17 6.47
N GLY A 100 8.34 -35.39 6.15
CA GLY A 100 8.89 -36.21 5.06
C GLY A 100 8.52 -35.75 3.64
N LEU A 101 7.61 -34.76 3.49
CA LEU A 101 7.15 -34.27 2.21
C LEU A 101 7.92 -33.02 1.75
N SER A 102 8.04 -32.85 0.43
CA SER A 102 8.47 -31.58 -0.16
C SER A 102 7.50 -30.44 0.21
N PRO A 103 7.96 -29.18 0.35
CA PRO A 103 7.11 -28.05 0.73
C PRO A 103 5.80 -27.96 -0.06
N ALA A 104 5.85 -28.04 -1.39
CA ALA A 104 4.67 -27.98 -2.25
C ALA A 104 3.64 -29.09 -1.94
N LYS A 105 4.08 -30.32 -1.68
CA LYS A 105 3.20 -31.45 -1.31
C LYS A 105 2.63 -31.28 0.09
N ALA A 106 3.45 -30.85 1.06
CA ALA A 106 2.99 -30.59 2.42
C ALA A 106 1.91 -29.50 2.44
N TYR A 107 2.15 -28.38 1.76
CA TYR A 107 1.16 -27.30 1.63
C TYR A 107 -0.11 -27.78 0.91
N ALA A 108 0.01 -28.55 -0.17
CA ALA A 108 -1.16 -29.11 -0.86
C ALA A 108 -2.03 -29.97 0.09
N GLN A 109 -1.43 -30.83 0.90
CA GLN A 109 -2.14 -31.63 1.90
C GLN A 109 -2.75 -30.79 3.02
N MET A 110 -2.15 -29.64 3.34
CA MET A 110 -2.72 -28.65 4.26
C MET A 110 -3.85 -27.79 3.65
N GLY A 111 -4.23 -28.02 2.39
CA GLY A 111 -5.22 -27.22 1.67
C GLY A 111 -4.69 -25.85 1.23
N ALA A 112 -3.39 -25.75 0.97
CA ALA A 112 -2.68 -24.53 0.65
C ALA A 112 -1.87 -24.65 -0.66
N ARG A 113 -1.58 -23.50 -1.29
CA ARG A 113 -0.56 -23.40 -2.34
C ARG A 113 0.60 -22.57 -1.80
N GLU A 114 1.81 -22.99 -2.13
CA GLU A 114 3.02 -22.20 -1.88
C GLU A 114 3.01 -21.01 -2.85
N LEU A 115 2.85 -19.79 -2.32
CA LEU A 115 2.84 -18.57 -3.13
C LEU A 115 4.10 -17.71 -2.91
N ASP A 116 5.12 -18.26 -2.24
CA ASP A 116 6.28 -17.53 -1.68
C ASP A 116 7.13 -16.76 -2.72
N GLY A 117 6.86 -16.89 -4.04
CA GLY A 117 7.49 -16.07 -5.09
C GLY A 117 6.56 -15.14 -5.87
N VAL A 118 5.24 -15.27 -5.73
CA VAL A 118 4.25 -14.52 -6.53
C VAL A 118 3.53 -13.45 -5.71
N VAL A 119 3.37 -13.65 -4.39
CA VAL A 119 2.64 -12.69 -3.55
C VAL A 119 3.29 -11.31 -3.58
N LEU A 120 4.61 -11.21 -3.41
CA LEU A 120 5.26 -9.90 -3.34
C LEU A 120 5.13 -9.11 -4.66
N PRO A 121 5.47 -9.68 -5.84
CA PRO A 121 5.22 -8.99 -7.11
C PRO A 121 3.73 -8.64 -7.33
N ALA A 122 2.80 -9.53 -6.96
CA ALA A 122 1.38 -9.29 -7.12
C ALA A 122 0.90 -8.12 -6.24
N VAL A 123 1.31 -8.09 -4.96
CA VAL A 123 0.99 -6.99 -4.04
C VAL A 123 1.56 -5.68 -4.54
N MET A 124 2.80 -5.67 -5.02
CA MET A 124 3.42 -4.47 -5.58
C MET A 124 2.73 -4.01 -6.88
N ALA A 125 2.32 -4.93 -7.75
CA ALA A 125 1.56 -4.60 -8.96
C ALA A 125 0.19 -3.99 -8.62
N VAL A 126 -0.51 -4.52 -7.62
CA VAL A 126 -1.76 -3.93 -7.11
C VAL A 126 -1.51 -2.53 -6.55
N ALA A 127 -0.45 -2.35 -5.75
CA ALA A 127 -0.08 -1.03 -5.24
C ALA A 127 0.24 -0.04 -6.36
N MET A 128 0.94 -0.48 -7.41
CA MET A 128 1.20 0.34 -8.60
C MET A 128 -0.08 0.74 -9.32
N LEU A 129 -1.04 -0.17 -9.48
CA LEU A 129 -2.34 0.15 -10.08
C LEU A 129 -3.13 1.16 -9.24
N LEU A 130 -3.10 1.03 -7.91
CA LEU A 130 -3.73 2.01 -7.02
C LEU A 130 -3.09 3.38 -7.14
N VAL A 131 -1.75 3.45 -7.22
CA VAL A 131 -1.05 4.72 -7.44
C VAL A 131 -1.38 5.28 -8.81
N ALA A 132 -1.35 4.48 -9.88
CA ALA A 132 -1.73 4.93 -11.22
C ALA A 132 -3.17 5.46 -11.25
N PHE A 133 -4.10 4.81 -10.55
CA PHE A 133 -5.46 5.32 -10.37
C PHE A 133 -5.47 6.67 -9.66
N MET A 134 -4.72 6.83 -8.56
CA MET A 134 -4.56 8.12 -7.85
C MET A 134 -3.91 9.24 -8.68
N PHE A 135 -3.25 8.91 -9.79
CA PHE A 135 -2.72 9.88 -10.75
C PHE A 135 -3.64 10.11 -11.95
N GLY A 136 -4.81 9.46 -12.00
CA GLY A 136 -5.70 9.56 -13.15
C GLY A 136 -6.17 10.98 -13.49
N PRO A 137 -6.43 11.91 -12.54
CA PRO A 137 -6.72 13.30 -12.90
C PRO A 137 -5.60 13.96 -13.72
N LEU A 138 -4.34 13.83 -13.27
CA LEU A 138 -3.17 14.33 -14.00
C LEU A 138 -3.01 13.65 -15.38
N ILE A 139 -3.40 12.38 -15.51
CA ILE A 139 -3.39 11.69 -16.79
C ILE A 139 -4.45 12.29 -17.73
N VAL A 140 -5.67 12.54 -17.23
CA VAL A 140 -6.76 13.15 -18.00
C VAL A 140 -6.34 14.55 -18.48
N HIS A 141 -5.91 15.41 -17.56
CA HIS A 141 -5.38 16.75 -17.85
C HIS A 141 -4.19 16.70 -18.81
N GLY A 142 -3.31 15.73 -18.62
CA GLY A 142 -2.15 15.53 -19.46
C GLY A 142 -2.46 15.18 -20.91
N PHE A 143 -3.59 14.51 -21.16
CA PHE A 143 -4.07 14.20 -22.51
C PHE A 143 -4.93 15.30 -23.12
N ASP A 144 -5.40 16.27 -22.32
CA ASP A 144 -6.03 17.47 -22.83
C ASP A 144 -4.98 18.41 -23.45
N ARG A 145 -4.91 18.41 -24.78
CA ARG A 145 -3.93 19.20 -25.55
C ARG A 145 -4.53 20.46 -26.14
N ASP A 146 -5.85 20.63 -26.01
CA ASP A 146 -6.52 21.81 -26.52
C ASP A 146 -6.25 22.99 -25.59
N HIS A 147 -6.66 24.18 -26.02
CA HIS A 147 -6.54 25.40 -25.23
C HIS A 147 -7.69 26.32 -25.56
N ALA A 148 -8.26 26.97 -24.54
CA ALA A 148 -9.28 27.98 -24.72
C ALA A 148 -8.96 29.26 -23.96
N GLU A 149 -9.16 30.40 -24.63
CA GLU A 149 -9.18 31.72 -23.99
C GLU A 149 -10.62 32.08 -23.62
N VAL A 150 -10.85 32.42 -22.37
CA VAL A 150 -12.18 32.77 -21.84
C VAL A 150 -12.12 33.96 -20.93
N THR A 151 -13.25 34.63 -20.72
CA THR A 151 -13.38 35.63 -19.67
C THR A 151 -14.03 35.06 -18.41
N ILE A 152 -13.78 35.69 -17.27
CA ILE A 152 -14.38 35.28 -16.00
C ILE A 152 -15.92 35.41 -16.03
N GLU A 153 -16.46 36.35 -16.81
CA GLU A 153 -17.91 36.51 -17.00
C GLU A 153 -18.54 35.31 -17.71
N GLN A 154 -17.87 34.73 -18.71
CA GLN A 154 -18.34 33.52 -19.39
C GLN A 154 -18.46 32.36 -18.40
N LEU A 155 -17.40 32.13 -17.61
CA LEU A 155 -17.39 31.08 -16.60
C LEU A 155 -18.43 31.33 -15.49
N ALA A 156 -18.61 32.59 -15.07
CA ALA A 156 -19.63 32.97 -14.09
C ALA A 156 -21.06 32.79 -14.60
N SER A 157 -21.28 32.88 -15.92
CA SER A 157 -22.58 32.59 -16.55
C SER A 157 -22.89 31.10 -16.69
N GLY A 158 -21.93 30.22 -16.34
CA GLY A 158 -22.04 28.77 -16.46
C GLY A 158 -21.58 28.21 -17.80
N GLU A 159 -21.02 29.04 -18.68
CA GLU A 159 -20.38 28.57 -19.91
C GLU A 159 -19.16 27.71 -19.57
N ARG A 160 -19.10 26.49 -20.08
CA ARG A 160 -17.99 25.55 -19.87
C ARG A 160 -17.27 25.30 -21.20
N PRO A 161 -15.98 25.64 -21.31
CA PRO A 161 -15.17 25.28 -22.47
C PRO A 161 -15.07 23.76 -22.62
N ALA A 162 -14.67 23.30 -23.81
CA ALA A 162 -14.47 21.87 -24.08
C ALA A 162 -13.15 21.31 -23.53
N THR A 163 -12.28 22.17 -23.01
CA THR A 163 -10.94 21.88 -22.50
C THR A 163 -10.79 22.51 -21.12
N ASP A 164 -10.00 21.89 -20.25
CA ASP A 164 -9.68 22.38 -18.91
C ASP A 164 -8.40 23.23 -18.92
N ASN A 165 -7.65 23.22 -20.02
CA ASN A 165 -6.47 24.05 -20.21
C ASN A 165 -6.86 25.47 -20.70
N LEU A 166 -6.98 26.40 -19.75
CA LEU A 166 -7.59 27.70 -19.99
C LEU A 166 -6.61 28.87 -19.80
N SER A 167 -6.85 29.94 -20.57
CA SER A 167 -6.38 31.30 -20.25
C SER A 167 -7.58 32.16 -19.90
N VAL A 168 -7.72 32.50 -18.61
CA VAL A 168 -8.88 33.23 -18.10
C VAL A 168 -8.55 34.71 -17.92
N ARG A 169 -9.34 35.58 -18.55
CA ARG A 169 -9.26 37.04 -18.37
C ARG A 169 -10.10 37.49 -17.18
N GLY A 170 -9.53 38.26 -16.27
CA GLY A 170 -10.23 38.79 -15.09
C GLY A 170 -9.29 39.55 -14.15
N LYS A 171 -9.78 39.87 -12.95
CA LYS A 171 -9.02 40.55 -11.89
C LYS A 171 -8.94 39.68 -10.64
N LEU A 172 -7.83 39.73 -9.91
CA LEU A 172 -7.69 39.03 -8.64
C LEU A 172 -8.14 39.91 -7.47
N ALA A 173 -9.04 39.38 -6.63
CA ALA A 173 -9.46 40.04 -5.40
C ALA A 173 -8.50 39.70 -4.24
N LEU A 174 -7.29 40.28 -4.28
CA LEU A 174 -6.19 39.95 -3.36
C LEU A 174 -6.58 40.02 -1.88
N GLU A 175 -7.35 41.04 -1.48
CA GLU A 175 -7.76 41.28 -0.09
C GLU A 175 -8.59 40.13 0.50
N HIS A 176 -9.27 39.38 -0.36
CA HIS A 176 -10.10 38.23 -0.02
C HIS A 176 -9.39 36.89 -0.22
N GLY A 177 -8.12 36.93 -0.64
CA GLY A 177 -7.29 35.75 -0.88
C GLY A 177 -6.86 35.03 0.39
N LEU A 178 -6.58 33.74 0.26
CA LEU A 178 -5.89 32.96 1.28
C LEU A 178 -4.42 32.83 0.92
N ILE A 179 -3.55 33.17 1.85
CA ILE A 179 -2.12 32.93 1.77
C ILE A 179 -1.78 31.88 2.81
N ASP A 180 -1.36 30.71 2.37
CA ASP A 180 -0.87 29.64 3.24
C ASP A 180 0.66 29.67 3.25
N PRO A 181 1.29 30.20 4.32
CA PRO A 181 2.73 30.21 4.43
C PRO A 181 3.21 28.76 4.56
N GLY A 182 4.01 28.30 3.59
CA GLY A 182 4.55 26.95 3.59
C GLY A 182 5.20 26.61 4.93
N LYS A 183 5.02 25.37 5.41
CA LYS A 183 5.65 24.94 6.67
C LYS A 183 7.17 24.88 6.48
N SER A 184 7.92 25.40 7.47
CA SER A 184 9.38 25.20 7.62
C SER A 184 10.23 25.59 6.40
N GLY A 185 10.00 26.78 5.82
CA GLY A 185 10.82 27.30 4.71
C GLY A 185 10.46 26.72 3.33
N GLY A 186 9.37 25.94 3.24
CA GLY A 186 8.77 25.57 1.95
C GLY A 186 8.11 26.77 1.26
N GLU A 187 8.01 26.70 -0.07
CA GLU A 187 7.31 27.71 -0.85
C GLU A 187 5.81 27.71 -0.46
N GLY A 188 5.23 28.90 -0.30
CA GLY A 188 3.83 29.05 0.10
C GLY A 188 2.85 28.70 -1.03
N SER A 189 1.56 28.69 -0.69
CA SER A 189 0.49 28.64 -1.69
C SER A 189 -0.47 29.80 -1.48
N VAL A 190 -1.00 30.35 -2.56
CA VAL A 190 -2.03 31.39 -2.53
C VAL A 190 -3.26 30.93 -3.29
N TRP A 191 -4.43 31.30 -2.76
CA TRP A 191 -5.74 30.99 -3.31
C TRP A 191 -6.50 32.30 -3.43
N LEU A 192 -6.64 32.80 -4.66
CA LEU A 192 -7.09 34.15 -4.94
C LEU A 192 -8.39 34.09 -5.75
N PRO A 193 -9.48 34.72 -5.31
CA PRO A 193 -10.69 34.84 -6.11
C PRO A 193 -10.39 35.56 -7.42
N LEU A 194 -10.77 34.94 -8.54
CA LEU A 194 -10.72 35.56 -9.86
C LEU A 194 -12.11 36.08 -10.20
N VAL A 195 -12.23 37.39 -10.44
CA VAL A 195 -13.50 38.12 -10.46
C VAL A 195 -13.59 39.06 -11.68
N PRO A 196 -14.82 39.37 -12.14
CA PRO A 196 -15.03 40.38 -13.18
C PRO A 196 -14.67 41.79 -12.70
N GLU A 197 -14.51 42.70 -13.65
CA GLU A 197 -14.29 44.12 -13.34
C GLU A 197 -15.50 44.69 -12.59
N GLY A 198 -15.26 45.41 -11.49
CA GLY A 198 -16.32 45.98 -10.64
C GLY A 198 -17.03 44.99 -9.71
N TRP A 199 -16.49 43.77 -9.53
CA TRP A 199 -17.01 42.80 -8.56
C TRP A 199 -17.09 43.36 -7.13
N THR A 200 -18.12 42.92 -6.39
CA THR A 200 -18.30 43.21 -4.96
C THR A 200 -18.39 41.91 -4.15
N PRO A 201 -18.03 41.91 -2.84
CA PRO A 201 -18.03 40.71 -2.01
C PRO A 201 -19.34 39.91 -1.94
N GLU A 202 -20.48 40.55 -2.22
CA GLU A 202 -21.80 39.92 -2.21
C GLU A 202 -22.04 39.03 -3.44
N ALA A 203 -21.31 39.28 -4.54
CA ALA A 203 -21.43 38.55 -5.78
C ALA A 203 -20.65 37.22 -5.72
N PRO A 204 -21.24 36.12 -6.22
CA PRO A 204 -20.60 34.80 -6.15
C PRO A 204 -19.35 34.73 -7.04
N VAL A 205 -18.30 34.11 -6.52
CA VAL A 205 -17.02 33.85 -7.21
C VAL A 205 -17.08 32.48 -7.86
N ALA A 206 -16.98 32.45 -9.19
CA ALA A 206 -17.02 31.24 -9.98
C ALA A 206 -15.65 30.54 -10.09
N VAL A 207 -14.54 31.28 -9.97
CA VAL A 207 -13.18 30.73 -10.15
C VAL A 207 -12.27 31.20 -9.02
N VAL A 208 -11.51 30.27 -8.46
CA VAL A 208 -10.41 30.54 -7.55
C VAL A 208 -9.11 30.17 -8.22
N LEU A 209 -8.21 31.13 -8.36
CA LEU A 209 -6.85 30.91 -8.84
C LEU A 209 -6.00 30.34 -7.70
N HIS A 210 -5.33 29.23 -7.95
CA HIS A 210 -4.32 28.68 -7.06
C HIS A 210 -2.94 28.85 -7.68
N ALA A 211 -2.02 29.43 -6.92
CA ALA A 211 -0.63 29.54 -7.32
C ALA A 211 0.28 29.06 -6.19
N GLN A 212 1.33 28.33 -6.57
CA GLN A 212 2.35 27.82 -5.65
C GLN A 212 3.72 28.33 -6.02
N GLY A 213 4.65 28.20 -5.08
CA GLY A 213 6.06 28.27 -5.41
C GLY A 213 6.62 29.70 -5.48
N ARG A 214 7.60 29.90 -6.36
CA ARG A 214 8.20 31.23 -6.61
C ARG A 214 7.19 32.29 -7.05
N VAL A 215 6.04 31.91 -7.60
CA VAL A 215 4.98 32.85 -7.97
C VAL A 215 4.44 33.57 -6.72
N THR A 216 4.43 32.92 -5.56
CA THR A 216 4.02 33.58 -4.31
C THR A 216 5.03 34.61 -3.81
N ALA A 217 6.28 34.57 -4.29
CA ALA A 217 7.30 35.54 -3.93
C ALA A 217 7.15 36.89 -4.66
N ASP A 218 6.40 36.92 -5.76
CA ASP A 218 6.10 38.13 -6.54
C ASP A 218 4.59 38.25 -6.80
N LEU A 219 3.86 38.37 -5.69
CA LEU A 219 2.41 38.45 -5.68
C LEU A 219 1.91 39.71 -6.41
N ASP A 220 2.65 40.81 -6.33
CA ASP A 220 2.32 42.07 -7.01
C ASP A 220 2.36 41.89 -8.53
N ALA A 221 3.37 41.19 -9.07
CA ALA A 221 3.42 40.87 -10.49
C ALA A 221 2.32 39.91 -10.94
N LEU A 222 1.84 39.02 -10.06
CA LEU A 222 0.69 38.16 -10.36
C LEU A 222 -0.61 38.98 -10.43
N VAL A 223 -0.81 39.90 -9.48
CA VAL A 223 -2.01 40.75 -9.40
C VAL A 223 -2.07 41.79 -10.52
N ALA A 224 -0.91 42.23 -11.03
CA ALA A 224 -0.83 43.16 -12.15
C ALA A 224 -1.24 42.56 -13.51
N ARG A 225 -1.46 41.24 -13.60
CA ARG A 225 -1.89 40.56 -14.83
C ARG A 225 -3.40 40.70 -15.04
N ASP A 226 -3.82 40.60 -16.30
CA ASP A 226 -5.22 40.52 -16.69
C ASP A 226 -5.63 39.14 -17.20
N VAL A 227 -4.65 38.27 -17.48
CA VAL A 227 -4.85 36.93 -18.03
C VAL A 227 -4.06 35.91 -17.22
N TYR A 228 -4.76 34.85 -16.82
CA TYR A 228 -4.24 33.78 -15.99
C TYR A 228 -4.36 32.45 -16.72
N SER A 229 -3.22 31.87 -17.10
CA SER A 229 -3.17 30.57 -17.78
C SER A 229 -2.93 29.45 -16.78
N GLY A 230 -3.66 28.34 -16.94
CA GLY A 230 -3.55 27.18 -16.06
C GLY A 230 -4.50 26.06 -16.46
N ILE A 231 -4.61 25.06 -15.59
CA ILE A 231 -5.52 23.92 -15.76
C ILE A 231 -6.64 24.03 -14.73
N VAL A 232 -7.88 23.87 -15.17
CA VAL A 232 -9.03 23.72 -14.28
C VAL A 232 -8.98 22.34 -13.64
N ARG A 233 -8.91 22.32 -12.32
CA ARG A 233 -8.81 21.10 -11.51
C ARG A 233 -10.20 20.68 -11.03
N ASP A 234 -10.91 19.89 -11.83
CA ASP A 234 -12.28 19.44 -11.53
C ASP A 234 -12.52 17.93 -11.73
N VAL A 235 -11.45 17.16 -11.94
CA VAL A 235 -11.53 15.70 -12.15
C VAL A 235 -11.50 14.95 -10.81
N TRP A 236 -12.57 14.19 -10.56
CA TRP A 236 -12.75 13.27 -9.42
C TRP A 236 -12.64 13.89 -8.02
N TRP A 237 -11.43 13.94 -7.45
CA TRP A 237 -11.13 14.45 -6.10
C TRP A 237 -10.33 15.74 -6.12
N GLU A 238 -10.04 16.26 -7.31
CA GLU A 238 -9.46 17.59 -7.46
C GLU A 238 -10.49 18.69 -7.19
N GLY A 239 -10.00 19.93 -7.06
CA GLY A 239 -10.83 21.11 -6.82
C GLY A 239 -10.61 21.72 -5.44
N LEU A 240 -11.53 22.62 -5.07
CA LEU A 240 -11.51 23.28 -3.77
C LEU A 240 -12.02 22.33 -2.68
N ASP A 241 -11.16 22.01 -1.71
CA ASP A 241 -11.57 21.23 -0.54
C ASP A 241 -12.45 22.05 0.42
N ASP A 242 -13.24 21.37 1.26
CA ASP A 242 -14.13 22.00 2.24
C ASP A 242 -13.42 22.96 3.20
N ARG A 243 -12.12 22.73 3.46
CA ARG A 243 -11.33 23.59 4.34
C ARG A 243 -11.03 24.92 3.64
N ARG A 244 -10.69 24.92 2.35
CA ARG A 244 -10.47 26.13 1.55
C ARG A 244 -11.77 26.87 1.28
N VAL A 245 -12.85 26.16 1.01
CA VAL A 245 -14.20 26.76 0.89
C VAL A 245 -14.55 27.55 2.16
N ARG A 246 -14.43 26.93 3.34
CA ARG A 246 -14.69 27.62 4.61
C ARG A 246 -13.75 28.79 4.87
N ALA A 247 -12.45 28.61 4.62
CA ALA A 247 -11.47 29.67 4.84
C ALA A 247 -11.71 30.88 3.92
N LEU A 248 -12.11 30.66 2.66
CA LEU A 248 -12.50 31.75 1.75
C LEU A 248 -13.79 32.43 2.22
N ALA A 249 -14.77 31.68 2.69
CA ALA A 249 -16.00 32.23 3.26
C ALA A 249 -15.72 33.11 4.50
N GLU A 250 -14.78 32.71 5.37
CA GLU A 250 -14.32 33.51 6.51
C GLU A 250 -13.64 34.83 6.08
N ARG A 251 -13.12 34.90 4.84
CA ARG A 251 -12.59 36.11 4.21
C ARG A 251 -13.66 36.93 3.47
N GLY A 252 -14.93 36.58 3.62
CA GLY A 252 -16.05 37.28 2.97
C GLY A 252 -16.26 36.89 1.51
N VAL A 253 -15.65 35.81 1.02
CA VAL A 253 -15.86 35.32 -0.34
C VAL A 253 -17.11 34.44 -0.37
N ARG A 254 -18.11 34.86 -1.12
CA ARG A 254 -19.21 33.97 -1.51
C ARG A 254 -18.80 33.18 -2.75
N LEU A 255 -18.66 31.87 -2.64
CA LEU A 255 -18.39 31.01 -3.81
C LEU A 255 -19.69 30.71 -4.56
N ALA A 256 -19.59 30.50 -5.88
CA ALA A 256 -20.68 29.92 -6.67
C ALA A 256 -20.95 28.47 -6.23
N ASP A 257 -22.08 27.88 -6.65
CA ASP A 257 -22.47 26.52 -6.24
C ASP A 257 -21.47 25.44 -6.72
N ALA A 258 -20.80 25.68 -7.85
CA ALA A 258 -19.77 24.81 -8.41
C ALA A 258 -18.54 25.65 -8.78
N PRO A 259 -17.75 26.11 -7.78
CA PRO A 259 -16.61 26.96 -8.03
C PRO A 259 -15.49 26.16 -8.68
N LEU A 260 -14.84 26.76 -9.66
CA LEU A 260 -13.71 26.16 -10.37
C LEU A 260 -12.39 26.51 -9.68
N LEU A 261 -11.49 25.54 -9.66
CA LEU A 261 -10.11 25.74 -9.23
C LEU A 261 -9.22 25.86 -10.47
N LEU A 262 -8.62 27.02 -10.71
CA LEU A 262 -7.64 27.21 -11.78
C LEU A 262 -6.22 27.13 -11.19
N ASP A 263 -5.49 26.07 -11.53
CA ASP A 263 -4.11 25.86 -11.09
C ASP A 263 -3.14 26.60 -12.01
N TYR A 264 -2.64 27.73 -11.52
CA TYR A 264 -1.86 28.70 -12.29
C TYR A 264 -0.52 28.13 -12.74
N GLY A 265 -0.24 28.25 -14.04
CA GLY A 265 1.00 27.76 -14.64
C GLY A 265 1.11 26.25 -14.76
N ALA A 266 0.07 25.49 -14.35
CA ALA A 266 -0.03 24.08 -14.67
C ALA A 266 -0.12 23.90 -16.19
N THR A 267 0.53 22.84 -16.70
CA THR A 267 0.50 22.51 -18.14
C THR A 267 0.31 21.01 -18.32
N PRO A 268 -0.39 20.56 -19.38
CA PRO A 268 -0.62 19.13 -19.63
C PRO A 268 0.68 18.33 -19.69
N GLY A 269 1.73 18.92 -20.30
CA GLY A 269 3.05 18.31 -20.38
C GLY A 269 3.73 18.12 -19.01
N ALA A 270 3.58 19.07 -18.09
CA ALA A 270 4.10 18.94 -16.73
C ALA A 270 3.36 17.85 -15.94
N ASP A 271 2.03 17.79 -16.05
CA ASP A 271 1.23 16.75 -15.40
C ASP A 271 1.61 15.35 -15.90
N LEU A 272 1.72 15.15 -17.22
CA LEU A 272 2.24 13.89 -17.79
C LEU A 272 3.67 13.60 -17.35
N GLY A 273 4.51 14.63 -17.25
CA GLY A 273 5.89 14.51 -16.78
C GLY A 273 5.96 13.95 -15.35
N ILE A 274 5.15 14.51 -14.44
CA ILE A 274 5.05 14.03 -13.05
C ILE A 274 4.60 12.57 -13.02
N VAL A 275 3.53 12.23 -13.75
CA VAL A 275 3.01 10.85 -13.82
C VAL A 275 4.09 9.90 -14.35
N GLY A 276 4.75 10.27 -15.45
CA GLY A 276 5.79 9.46 -16.08
C GLY A 276 6.99 9.20 -15.17
N VAL A 277 7.46 10.21 -14.45
CA VAL A 277 8.56 10.07 -13.48
C VAL A 277 8.18 9.15 -12.33
N VAL A 278 7.02 9.36 -11.70
CA VAL A 278 6.58 8.58 -10.54
C VAL A 278 6.31 7.12 -10.93
N LEU A 279 5.47 6.90 -11.94
CA LEU A 279 5.13 5.54 -12.38
C LEU A 279 6.33 4.82 -12.99
N GLY A 280 7.21 5.54 -13.71
CA GLY A 280 8.44 5.00 -14.26
C GLY A 280 9.40 4.51 -13.17
N LEU A 281 9.62 5.31 -12.13
CA LEU A 281 10.46 4.92 -10.98
C LEU A 281 9.86 3.72 -10.23
N MET A 282 8.54 3.72 -10.00
CA MET A 282 7.87 2.59 -9.36
C MET A 282 7.99 1.30 -10.18
N ALA A 283 7.79 1.38 -11.50
CA ALA A 283 7.95 0.24 -12.40
C ALA A 283 9.39 -0.31 -12.38
N LEU A 284 10.40 0.58 -12.33
CA LEU A 284 11.80 0.19 -12.20
C LEU A 284 12.06 -0.56 -10.89
N ILE A 285 11.54 -0.06 -9.76
CA ILE A 285 11.67 -0.72 -8.45
C ILE A 285 11.00 -2.09 -8.47
N LEU A 286 9.76 -2.18 -8.99
CA LEU A 286 9.03 -3.44 -9.15
C LEU A 286 9.83 -4.44 -9.99
N PHE A 287 10.36 -4.00 -11.12
CA PHE A 287 11.18 -4.83 -11.99
C PHE A 287 12.44 -5.33 -11.26
N ALA A 288 13.15 -4.46 -10.55
CA ALA A 288 14.35 -4.83 -9.79
C ALA A 288 14.03 -5.89 -8.71
N VAL A 289 12.94 -5.71 -7.96
CA VAL A 289 12.48 -6.69 -6.95
C VAL A 289 12.11 -8.02 -7.60
N ALA A 290 11.34 -8.00 -8.69
CA ALA A 290 10.94 -9.20 -9.41
C ALA A 290 12.15 -9.98 -9.95
N VAL A 291 13.15 -9.28 -10.53
CA VAL A 291 14.41 -9.91 -10.98
C VAL A 291 15.21 -10.45 -9.79
N GLY A 292 15.29 -9.71 -8.69
CA GLY A 292 15.96 -10.14 -7.46
C GLY A 292 15.39 -11.44 -6.90
N LEU A 293 14.06 -11.49 -6.74
CA LEU A 293 13.35 -12.68 -6.28
C LEU A 293 13.52 -13.87 -7.25
N ASN A 294 13.43 -13.64 -8.56
CA ASN A 294 13.65 -14.69 -9.55
C ASN A 294 15.09 -15.23 -9.50
N ARG A 295 16.10 -14.36 -9.30
CA ARG A 295 17.50 -14.79 -9.14
C ARG A 295 17.69 -15.59 -7.86
N GLN A 296 17.12 -15.15 -6.74
CA GLN A 296 17.22 -15.85 -5.46
C GLN A 296 16.55 -17.23 -5.52
N THR A 297 15.34 -17.31 -6.08
CA THR A 297 14.64 -18.60 -6.27
C THR A 297 15.41 -19.54 -7.19
N ARG A 298 16.05 -19.04 -8.27
CA ARG A 298 16.94 -19.85 -9.12
C ARG A 298 18.16 -20.37 -8.37
N LYS A 299 18.83 -19.52 -7.57
CA LYS A 299 19.99 -19.94 -6.74
C LYS A 299 19.60 -21.02 -5.72
N LEU A 300 18.45 -20.88 -5.07
CA LEU A 300 17.94 -21.87 -4.12
C LEU A 300 17.62 -23.20 -4.83
N ARG A 301 17.05 -23.14 -6.04
CA ARG A 301 16.80 -24.34 -6.86
C ARG A 301 18.09 -25.03 -7.29
N SER A 302 19.12 -24.30 -7.73
CA SER A 302 20.40 -24.89 -8.13
C SER A 302 21.14 -25.52 -6.94
N ALA A 303 21.14 -24.87 -5.77
CA ALA A 303 21.74 -25.41 -4.56
C ALA A 303 21.07 -26.72 -4.09
N ARG A 304 19.75 -26.85 -4.25
CA ARG A 304 19.02 -28.10 -3.96
C ARG A 304 19.40 -29.25 -4.90
N MET A 305 19.71 -28.97 -6.17
CA MET A 305 20.13 -30.01 -7.14
C MET A 305 21.55 -30.51 -6.90
N HIS A 306 22.42 -29.70 -6.27
CA HIS A 306 23.83 -30.05 -6.05
C HIS A 306 24.13 -30.62 -4.66
N ARG A 307 23.13 -30.78 -3.77
CA ARG A 307 23.32 -31.61 -2.57
C ARG A 307 23.43 -33.06 -3.02
N PRO A 308 24.60 -33.71 -2.88
CA PRO A 308 24.74 -35.13 -3.18
C PRO A 308 23.71 -35.89 -2.35
N ALA A 309 23.19 -37.01 -2.86
CA ALA A 309 22.31 -37.92 -2.12
C ALA A 309 23.08 -38.60 -0.97
N LEU A 310 23.56 -37.81 -0.01
CA LEU A 310 24.19 -38.26 1.20
C LEU A 310 23.10 -38.79 2.12
N ASN A 311 23.17 -40.09 2.39
CA ASN A 311 22.28 -40.87 3.25
C ASN A 311 20.86 -41.09 2.72
N ARG A 312 20.74 -41.90 1.65
CA ARG A 312 19.74 -42.97 1.78
C ARG A 312 20.25 -43.88 2.91
N PRO A 313 19.52 -44.05 4.04
CA PRO A 313 19.87 -45.12 4.96
C PRO A 313 19.94 -46.39 4.12
N ALA A 314 21.04 -47.14 4.24
CA ALA A 314 21.15 -48.46 3.64
C ALA A 314 19.86 -49.20 3.99
N GLN A 315 19.09 -49.61 2.98
CA GLN A 315 18.03 -50.57 3.19
C GLN A 315 18.69 -51.72 3.94
N ARG A 316 18.26 -51.96 5.19
CA ARG A 316 18.61 -53.19 5.86
C ARG A 316 18.19 -54.30 4.89
N PRO A 317 19.09 -55.24 4.56
CA PRO A 317 18.64 -56.44 3.87
C PRO A 317 17.52 -57.02 4.73
N ASP A 318 16.40 -57.33 4.09
CA ASP A 318 15.37 -58.15 4.69
C ASP A 318 16.07 -59.45 5.12
N ASP A 319 16.14 -59.67 6.43
CA ASP A 319 16.46 -60.98 6.98
C ASP A 319 15.22 -61.85 6.67
N ASP A 320 15.22 -62.45 5.49
CA ASP A 320 14.39 -63.62 5.17
C ASP A 320 14.99 -64.83 5.92
N ASP A 321 14.09 -65.57 6.59
CA ASP A 321 14.24 -66.78 7.42
C ASP A 321 15.45 -67.72 7.19
#